data_AF-A0A284R225-F1
#
_entry.id   AF-A0A284R225-F1
#
_cell.length_a   1.000
_cell.length_b   1.000
_cell.length_c   1.000
_cell.angle_alpha   90.00
_cell.angle_beta   90.00
_cell.angle_gamma   90.00
#
_symmetry.space_group_name_H-M   'P 1'
#
loop_
_entity.id
_entity.type
_entity.pdbx_description
1 polymer ?
#
loop_
_entity_poly.entity_id
_entity_poly.type
_entity_poly.pdbx_seq_one_letter_code
_entity_poly.pdbx_strand_id
1 'polypeptide(L)'
;MTPINGYEWPVPMPKDANLDLIRIEMLNLGAQYAWLDVLCLRQEGGKGEHLRIEEWKVDVPTIGCVYDRALHVVCYFNGLDRALHLTSDYFDSDRCWFRRAWTLQEIVVHPIIGGETSHNIMEKEVRRRFGKQLKALREMRDYDKPFPLDKVAGLVHLFKTYRIPIYNAEQSAADMWEVLMDVMDTSKRAELFFYYPRPGAGKKYWRPSWQQLQVMATTINVSELPGSVGWTDDPDVDCYEGYHVESGKVQGLGEVPKEKDDAKSYRQGELVLKDATGASHTLKIVANHTYQIPDGLYTVIGCDRWLFNDIWVVGSQREDGRFQKFSVFRSATDEKVKLRALALENVQFCFLK
;
A
#
# COMPACT_ATOMS: atom_id res chain seq x y z
N MET A 1 30.63 18.52 10.00
CA MET A 1 29.68 18.85 11.09
C MET A 1 29.10 20.20 10.78
N THR A 2 27.77 20.35 10.85
CA THR A 2 27.07 21.49 10.26
C THR A 2 26.73 22.53 11.32
N PRO A 3 26.99 23.84 11.13
CA PRO A 3 26.69 24.84 12.16
C PRO A 3 25.21 24.93 12.54
N ILE A 4 24.30 24.71 11.57
CA ILE A 4 22.86 24.91 11.76
C ILE A 4 22.23 24.02 12.84
N ASN A 5 22.78 22.84 13.08
CA ASN A 5 22.33 21.93 14.13
C ASN A 5 23.30 21.91 15.32
N GLY A 6 23.99 23.02 15.59
CA GLY A 6 24.94 23.12 16.71
C GLY A 6 26.15 22.20 16.58
N TYR A 7 26.48 21.75 15.36
CA TYR A 7 27.52 20.76 15.10
C TYR A 7 27.24 19.42 15.78
N GLU A 8 25.98 19.01 15.91
CA GLU A 8 25.66 17.71 16.52
C GLU A 8 25.88 16.54 15.55
N TRP A 9 25.37 16.61 14.33
CA TRP A 9 25.53 15.55 13.30
C TRP A 9 25.81 16.14 11.92
N PRO A 10 26.37 15.38 10.95
CA PRO A 10 26.54 15.84 9.59
C PRO A 10 25.19 15.92 8.87
N VAL A 11 24.95 17.01 8.13
CA VAL A 11 23.76 17.18 7.29
C VAL A 11 24.16 16.92 5.84
N PRO A 12 23.49 16.02 5.08
CA PRO A 12 23.83 15.68 3.70
C PRO A 12 23.38 16.79 2.75
N MET A 13 24.04 17.93 2.83
CA MET A 13 23.80 19.12 2.05
C MET A 13 25.03 19.44 1.19
N PRO A 14 24.86 19.97 -0.04
CA PRO A 14 26.00 20.45 -0.81
C PRO A 14 26.85 21.45 -0.02
N LYS A 15 28.18 21.40 -0.18
CA LYS A 15 29.10 22.30 0.54
C LYS A 15 28.88 23.76 0.20
N ASP A 16 28.38 23.99 -1.02
CA ASP A 16 28.09 25.27 -1.64
C ASP A 16 26.65 25.73 -1.43
N ALA A 17 25.81 24.96 -0.72
CA ALA A 17 24.42 25.33 -0.49
C ALA A 17 24.29 26.49 0.49
N ASN A 18 23.44 27.45 0.14
CA ASN A 18 23.06 28.60 0.95
C ASN A 18 21.57 28.56 1.30
N LEU A 19 21.28 28.43 2.60
CA LEU A 19 19.90 28.37 3.09
C LEU A 19 19.13 29.69 2.89
N ASP A 20 19.81 30.82 2.73
CA ASP A 20 19.16 32.10 2.43
C ASP A 20 18.55 32.09 1.02
N LEU A 21 19.20 31.42 0.07
CA LEU A 21 18.68 31.28 -1.30
C LEU A 21 17.44 30.36 -1.32
N ILE A 22 17.47 29.26 -0.57
CA ILE A 22 16.31 28.39 -0.37
C ILE A 22 15.18 29.18 0.28
N ARG A 23 15.47 29.99 1.31
CA ARG A 23 14.48 30.84 1.96
C ARG A 23 13.83 31.81 0.96
N ILE A 24 14.62 32.45 0.09
CA ILE A 24 14.09 33.34 -0.96
C ILE A 24 13.18 32.56 -1.93
N GLU A 25 13.58 31.37 -2.36
CA GLU A 25 12.76 30.51 -3.22
C GLU A 25 11.42 30.15 -2.53
N MET A 26 11.45 29.80 -1.25
CA MET A 26 10.23 29.50 -0.47
C MET A 26 9.33 30.73 -0.31
N LEU A 27 9.90 31.91 -0.07
CA LEU A 27 9.15 33.17 0.03
C LEU A 27 8.48 33.53 -1.30
N ASN A 28 9.15 33.29 -2.44
CA ASN A 28 8.57 33.49 -3.76
C ASN A 28 7.42 32.53 -4.06
N LEU A 29 7.44 31.34 -3.46
CA LEU A 29 6.32 30.38 -3.48
C LEU A 29 5.21 30.73 -2.47
N GLY A 30 5.34 31.83 -1.73
CA GLY A 30 4.35 32.31 -0.76
C GLY A 30 4.43 31.63 0.60
N ALA A 31 5.48 30.85 0.88
CA ALA A 31 5.64 30.18 2.17
C ALA A 31 6.02 31.19 3.27
N GLN A 32 5.30 31.14 4.39
CA GLN A 32 5.67 31.89 5.61
C GLN A 32 6.52 31.05 6.55
N TYR A 33 6.31 29.73 6.54
CA TYR A 33 7.05 28.74 7.30
C TYR A 33 7.39 27.58 6.37
N ALA A 34 8.57 27.01 6.56
CA ALA A 34 9.01 25.83 5.84
C ALA A 34 9.58 24.81 6.83
N TRP A 35 9.28 23.54 6.58
CA TRP A 35 9.88 22.41 7.26
C TRP A 35 10.95 21.81 6.33
N LEU A 36 12.19 21.70 6.83
CA LEU A 36 13.34 21.27 6.05
C LEU A 36 13.81 19.88 6.50
N ASP A 37 13.44 18.87 5.70
CA ASP A 37 13.58 17.45 6.02
C ASP A 37 15.00 17.00 6.41
N VAL A 38 16.03 17.53 5.74
CA VAL A 38 17.43 17.14 5.93
C VAL A 38 17.93 17.44 7.35
N LEU A 39 17.24 18.33 8.07
CA LEU A 39 17.53 18.68 9.45
C LEU A 39 16.72 17.87 10.47
N CYS A 40 15.73 17.09 10.02
CA CYS A 40 14.73 16.49 10.88
C CYS A 40 14.99 15.01 11.18
N LEU A 41 15.94 14.37 10.49
CA LEU A 41 16.44 13.05 10.85
C LEU A 41 17.91 13.15 11.20
N ARG A 42 18.27 12.79 12.43
CA ARG A 42 19.67 12.65 12.82
C ARG A 42 20.35 11.64 11.92
N GLN A 43 21.46 12.05 11.34
CA GLN A 43 22.24 11.23 10.42
C GLN A 43 23.32 10.46 11.16
N GLU A 44 23.83 9.42 10.52
CA GLU A 44 24.92 8.63 11.07
C GLU A 44 26.18 9.47 11.25
N GLY A 45 26.78 9.35 12.43
CA GLY A 45 28.02 10.01 12.81
C GLY A 45 27.80 11.35 13.50
N GLY A 46 28.79 11.75 14.30
CA GLY A 46 28.75 12.99 15.07
C GLY A 46 28.55 12.76 16.57
N LYS A 47 28.20 13.83 17.27
CA LYS A 47 27.91 13.82 18.71
C LYS A 47 26.51 13.26 18.94
N GLY A 48 26.35 12.50 20.02
CA GLY A 48 25.03 11.97 20.40
C GLY A 48 24.53 10.85 19.49
N GLU A 49 25.41 10.07 18.86
CA GLU A 49 25.03 8.93 18.01
C GLU A 49 24.08 7.94 18.71
N HIS A 50 24.21 7.77 20.02
CA HIS A 50 23.29 6.96 20.83
C HIS A 50 21.84 7.47 20.80
N LEU A 51 21.62 8.79 20.63
CA LEU A 51 20.29 9.39 20.50
C LEU A 51 19.64 9.03 19.17
N ARG A 52 20.44 8.77 18.11
CA ARG A 52 19.91 8.47 16.78
C ARG A 52 18.97 7.26 16.81
N ILE A 53 19.34 6.22 17.56
CA ILE A 53 18.53 5.01 17.69
C ILE A 53 17.19 5.35 18.37
N GLU A 54 17.22 6.15 19.43
CA GLU A 54 16.02 6.55 20.17
C GLU A 54 15.12 7.50 19.37
N GLU A 55 15.69 8.50 18.71
CA GLU A 55 14.99 9.45 17.83
C GLU A 55 14.35 8.70 16.64
N TRP A 56 15.10 7.81 15.98
CA TRP A 56 14.62 7.06 14.82
C TRP A 56 13.43 6.16 15.13
N LYS A 57 13.26 5.67 16.37
CA LYS A 57 12.07 4.87 16.75
C LYS A 57 10.78 5.60 16.42
N VAL A 58 10.76 6.93 16.52
CA VAL A 58 9.58 7.77 16.30
C VAL A 58 9.68 8.55 15.00
N ASP A 59 10.83 9.13 14.68
CA ASP A 59 10.92 10.05 13.54
C ASP A 59 10.76 9.32 12.20
N VAL A 60 11.40 8.16 12.03
CA VAL A 60 11.32 7.38 10.79
C VAL A 60 9.89 6.98 10.42
N PRO A 61 9.05 6.42 11.32
CA PRO A 61 7.69 6.03 10.94
C PRO A 61 6.72 7.23 10.85
N THR A 62 7.05 8.40 11.43
CA THR A 62 6.16 9.57 11.47
C THR A 62 6.44 10.60 10.36
N ILE A 63 7.65 10.68 9.83
CA ILE A 63 8.07 11.77 8.94
C ILE A 63 7.21 11.87 7.66
N GLY A 64 6.74 10.72 7.14
CA GLY A 64 5.80 10.67 6.01
C GLY A 64 4.50 11.46 6.25
N CYS A 65 4.04 11.56 7.50
CA CYS A 65 2.84 12.33 7.84
C CYS A 65 3.01 13.83 7.59
N VAL A 66 4.24 14.35 7.65
CA VAL A 66 4.53 15.75 7.35
C VAL A 66 4.30 16.02 5.86
N TYR A 67 4.83 15.15 4.99
CA TYR A 67 4.61 15.25 3.54
C TYR A 67 3.15 15.02 3.14
N ASP A 68 2.41 14.16 3.85
CA ASP A 68 1.00 13.90 3.57
C ASP A 68 0.09 15.09 3.90
N ARG A 69 0.43 15.86 4.94
CA ARG A 69 -0.35 17.04 5.37
C ARG A 69 0.15 18.35 4.77
N ALA A 70 1.28 18.34 4.08
CA ALA A 70 1.86 19.53 3.47
C ALA A 70 1.02 19.99 2.28
N LEU A 71 0.68 21.28 2.24
CA LEU A 71 -0.01 21.89 1.10
C LEU A 71 0.89 21.91 -0.15
N HIS A 72 2.18 22.18 0.06
CA HIS A 72 3.20 22.22 -0.97
C HIS A 72 4.45 21.50 -0.47
N VAL A 73 5.05 20.70 -1.34
CA VAL A 73 6.35 20.06 -1.09
C VAL A 73 7.28 20.43 -2.23
N VAL A 74 8.44 21.01 -1.88
CA VAL A 74 9.49 21.34 -2.83
C VAL A 74 10.59 20.31 -2.74
N CYS A 75 10.90 19.65 -3.87
CA CYS A 75 11.88 18.59 -3.94
C CYS A 75 13.11 19.04 -4.75
N TYR A 76 14.28 19.06 -4.11
CA TYR A 76 15.56 19.29 -4.77
C TYR A 76 16.23 17.95 -5.10
N PHE A 77 16.03 17.46 -6.33
CA PHE A 77 16.47 16.11 -6.72
C PHE A 77 17.99 15.92 -6.79
N ASN A 78 18.76 16.98 -7.09
CA ASN A 78 20.23 16.93 -7.20
C ASN A 78 20.97 17.70 -6.08
N GLY A 79 20.28 17.97 -4.97
CA GLY A 79 20.82 18.64 -3.78
C GLY A 79 20.22 20.03 -3.55
N LEU A 80 20.03 20.38 -2.28
CA LEU A 80 19.50 21.67 -1.85
C LEU A 80 20.30 22.84 -2.43
N ASP A 81 19.59 23.92 -2.79
CA ASP A 81 20.14 25.16 -3.37
C ASP A 81 20.85 25.00 -4.74
N ARG A 82 20.74 23.82 -5.37
CA ARG A 82 21.29 23.61 -6.71
C ARG A 82 20.23 23.87 -7.76
N ALA A 83 20.65 24.53 -8.84
CA ALA A 83 19.88 24.49 -10.07
C ALA A 83 19.68 23.03 -10.49
N LEU A 84 18.45 22.69 -10.89
CA LEU A 84 18.11 21.35 -11.33
C LEU A 84 18.96 21.02 -12.56
N HIS A 85 19.93 20.13 -12.40
CA HIS A 85 20.81 19.69 -13.47
C HIS A 85 21.11 18.21 -13.25
N LEU A 86 20.50 17.38 -14.08
CA LEU A 86 20.64 15.94 -14.04
C LEU A 86 21.41 15.48 -15.27
N THR A 87 22.30 14.53 -15.07
CA THR A 87 23.09 13.87 -16.11
C THR A 87 22.73 12.39 -16.16
N SER A 88 23.20 11.66 -17.17
CA SER A 88 22.90 10.22 -17.27
C SER A 88 23.45 9.43 -16.07
N ASP A 89 24.65 9.78 -15.60
CA ASP A 89 25.34 9.15 -14.46
C ASP A 89 24.66 9.43 -13.10
N TYR A 90 23.87 10.50 -12.99
CA TYR A 90 23.11 10.80 -11.76
C TYR A 90 22.23 9.62 -11.35
N PHE A 91 21.57 8.95 -12.30
CA PHE A 91 20.64 7.86 -11.99
C PHE A 91 21.33 6.61 -11.44
N ASP A 92 22.63 6.46 -11.70
CA ASP A 92 23.44 5.32 -11.26
C ASP A 92 24.26 5.68 -10.00
N SER A 93 24.20 6.94 -9.54
CA SER A 93 24.81 7.41 -8.30
C SER A 93 24.03 6.92 -7.07
N ASP A 94 24.73 6.65 -5.97
CA ASP A 94 24.10 6.38 -4.67
C ASP A 94 23.45 7.64 -4.06
N ARG A 95 23.79 8.82 -4.60
CA ARG A 95 23.15 10.10 -4.24
C ARG A 95 21.88 10.38 -5.04
N CYS A 96 21.53 9.50 -5.98
CA CYS A 96 20.29 9.60 -6.74
C CYS A 96 19.11 9.59 -5.77
N TRP A 97 18.29 10.64 -5.80
CA TRP A 97 17.10 10.73 -4.96
C TRP A 97 16.20 9.50 -5.13
N PHE A 98 16.01 9.00 -6.36
CA PHE A 98 15.21 7.81 -6.66
C PHE A 98 15.71 6.50 -6.04
N ARG A 99 16.94 6.48 -5.51
CA ARG A 99 17.56 5.31 -4.86
C ARG A 99 17.59 5.44 -3.34
N ARG A 100 17.02 6.51 -2.77
CA ARG A 100 16.92 6.66 -1.31
C ARG A 100 15.87 5.71 -0.75
N ALA A 101 16.16 5.16 0.42
CA ALA A 101 15.29 4.23 1.14
C ALA A 101 13.90 4.82 1.50
N TRP A 102 13.76 6.15 1.52
CA TRP A 102 12.58 6.86 2.01
C TRP A 102 11.81 7.63 0.91
N THR A 103 12.15 7.39 -0.37
CA THR A 103 11.51 8.07 -1.52
C THR A 103 9.99 8.02 -1.50
N LEU A 104 9.40 6.90 -1.05
CA LEU A 104 7.96 6.73 -1.00
C LEU A 104 7.28 7.56 0.11
N GLN A 105 7.98 7.84 1.21
CA GLN A 105 7.50 8.77 2.25
C GLN A 105 7.59 10.22 1.77
N GLU A 106 8.64 10.55 1.02
CA GLU A 106 8.94 11.92 0.56
C GLU A 106 8.14 12.33 -0.69
N ILE A 107 7.79 11.38 -1.57
CA ILE A 107 7.12 11.68 -2.85
C ILE A 107 5.69 12.14 -2.63
N VAL A 108 5.28 13.31 -3.14
CA VAL A 108 3.86 13.72 -3.20
C VAL A 108 3.30 13.60 -4.62
N VAL A 109 1.97 13.73 -4.79
CA VAL A 109 1.33 13.65 -6.11
C VAL A 109 1.83 14.76 -7.04
N HIS A 110 2.00 15.97 -6.51
CA HIS A 110 2.41 17.16 -7.27
C HIS A 110 3.55 17.94 -6.57
N PRO A 111 4.78 17.38 -6.47
CA PRO A 111 5.90 18.12 -5.92
C PRO A 111 6.26 19.27 -6.84
N ILE A 112 6.61 20.40 -6.23
CA ILE A 112 7.30 21.51 -6.90
C ILE A 112 8.76 21.11 -7.04
N ILE A 113 9.32 21.27 -8.23
CA ILE A 113 10.71 20.93 -8.49
C ILE A 113 11.59 22.11 -8.08
N GLY A 114 12.37 21.94 -7.02
CA GLY A 114 13.28 22.97 -6.51
C GLY A 114 14.45 23.21 -7.46
N GLY A 115 14.88 24.46 -7.57
CA GLY A 115 16.00 24.86 -8.43
C GLY A 115 15.71 24.76 -9.94
N GLU A 116 14.45 24.59 -10.34
CA GLU A 116 14.07 24.64 -11.75
C GLU A 116 14.25 26.06 -12.30
N THR A 117 15.01 26.18 -13.40
CA THR A 117 15.27 27.47 -14.05
C THR A 117 14.84 27.44 -15.51
N SER A 118 14.51 28.59 -16.09
CA SER A 118 14.15 28.74 -17.51
C SER A 118 15.25 28.29 -18.48
N HIS A 119 16.51 28.22 -18.00
CA HIS A 119 17.69 27.81 -18.76
C HIS A 119 18.12 26.36 -18.51
N ASN A 120 17.26 25.53 -17.93
CA ASN A 120 17.58 24.14 -17.65
C ASN A 120 17.68 23.30 -18.94
N ILE A 121 18.86 23.31 -19.55
CA ILE A 121 19.23 22.48 -20.70
C ILE A 121 19.55 21.07 -20.18
N MET A 122 18.49 20.31 -19.93
CA MET A 122 18.58 18.89 -19.64
C MET A 122 18.49 18.10 -20.94
N GLU A 123 19.39 17.14 -21.14
CA GLU A 123 19.32 16.24 -22.30
C GLU A 123 17.96 15.55 -22.37
N LYS A 124 17.41 15.43 -23.59
CA LYS A 124 16.05 14.90 -23.82
C LYS A 124 15.86 13.50 -23.21
N GLU A 125 16.89 12.66 -23.28
CA GLU A 125 16.83 11.30 -22.74
C GLU A 125 16.87 11.29 -21.20
N VAL A 126 17.72 12.11 -20.59
CA VAL A 126 17.74 12.32 -19.13
C VAL A 126 16.39 12.83 -18.64
N ARG A 127 15.79 13.83 -19.32
CA ARG A 127 14.46 14.35 -18.99
C ARG A 127 13.38 13.28 -19.09
N ARG A 128 13.45 12.43 -20.12
CA ARG A 128 12.53 11.30 -20.31
C ARG A 128 12.67 10.26 -19.19
N ARG A 129 13.90 9.89 -18.81
CA ARG A 129 14.18 8.95 -17.71
C ARG A 129 13.71 9.51 -16.37
N PHE A 130 14.00 10.79 -16.09
CA PHE A 130 13.53 11.51 -14.90
C PHE A 130 12.00 11.49 -14.81
N GLY A 131 11.31 11.93 -15.86
CA GLY A 131 9.84 11.94 -15.91
C GLY A 131 9.22 10.55 -15.75
N LYS A 132 9.84 9.52 -16.35
CA LYS A 132 9.39 8.13 -16.21
C LYS A 132 9.49 7.64 -14.76
N GLN A 133 10.62 7.87 -14.09
CA GLN A 133 10.82 7.43 -12.70
C GLN A 133 9.93 8.21 -11.73
N LEU A 134 9.80 9.52 -11.91
CA LEU A 134 8.92 10.35 -11.08
C LEU A 134 7.44 9.94 -11.25
N LYS A 135 7.01 9.68 -12.49
CA LYS A 135 5.67 9.16 -12.76
C LYS A 135 5.45 7.80 -12.10
N ALA A 136 6.41 6.88 -12.21
CA ALA A 136 6.29 5.55 -11.59
C ALA A 136 6.14 5.64 -10.06
N LEU A 137 6.90 6.50 -9.38
CA LEU A 137 6.76 6.69 -7.93
C LEU A 137 5.43 7.35 -7.54
N ARG A 138 4.95 8.33 -8.32
CA ARG A 138 3.61 8.91 -8.10
C ARG A 138 2.52 7.85 -8.24
N GLU A 139 2.60 7.02 -9.27
CA GLU A 139 1.68 5.91 -9.50
C GLU A 139 1.80 4.79 -8.45
N MET A 140 2.92 4.71 -7.71
CA MET A 140 3.08 3.81 -6.56
C MET A 140 2.51 4.40 -5.27
N ARG A 141 2.52 5.74 -5.12
CA ARG A 141 1.86 6.42 -4.00
C ARG A 141 0.34 6.47 -4.20
N ASP A 142 -0.10 6.70 -5.44
CA ASP A 142 -1.48 6.44 -5.82
C ASP A 142 -1.71 4.93 -5.70
N TYR A 143 -2.78 4.52 -5.03
CA TYR A 143 -2.99 3.18 -4.47
C TYR A 143 -3.01 1.99 -5.48
N ASP A 144 -2.65 2.22 -6.76
CA ASP A 144 -2.81 1.31 -7.89
C ASP A 144 -1.56 0.49 -8.27
N LYS A 145 -0.39 0.65 -7.63
CA LYS A 145 0.83 -0.10 -8.01
C LYS A 145 1.64 -0.65 -6.82
N PRO A 146 2.36 -1.78 -7.03
CA PRO A 146 3.15 -2.41 -5.98
C PRO A 146 4.26 -1.47 -5.48
N PHE A 147 4.33 -1.32 -4.16
CA PHE A 147 5.31 -0.50 -3.47
C PHE A 147 6.75 -1.04 -3.68
N PRO A 148 7.76 -0.18 -3.85
CA PRO A 148 9.16 -0.54 -3.65
C PRO A 148 9.37 -0.76 -2.14
N LEU A 149 9.45 -2.04 -1.78
CA LEU A 149 9.32 -2.59 -0.43
C LEU A 149 10.65 -2.56 0.32
N ASP A 150 11.23 -1.38 0.50
CA ASP A 150 12.56 -1.34 1.12
C ASP A 150 12.53 -1.16 2.62
N LYS A 151 11.49 -0.58 3.25
CA LYS A 151 11.27 -0.67 4.72
C LYS A 151 9.78 -0.49 5.05
N VAL A 152 9.14 -1.46 5.71
CA VAL A 152 7.73 -1.40 6.16
C VAL A 152 7.40 -0.12 6.92
N ALA A 153 8.37 0.42 7.68
CA ALA A 153 8.25 1.69 8.40
C ALA A 153 7.88 2.86 7.48
N GLY A 154 8.34 2.82 6.23
CA GLY A 154 7.99 3.78 5.18
C GLY A 154 6.49 3.86 4.89
N LEU A 155 5.78 2.73 5.08
CA LEU A 155 4.38 2.57 4.69
C LEU A 155 3.39 2.92 5.80
N VAL A 156 3.85 3.10 7.04
CA VAL A 156 2.99 3.33 8.21
C VAL A 156 1.98 4.46 7.97
N HIS A 157 2.44 5.57 7.39
CA HIS A 157 1.59 6.72 7.09
C HIS A 157 0.53 6.43 6.01
N LEU A 158 0.80 5.55 5.04
CA LEU A 158 -0.15 5.16 3.97
C LEU A 158 -1.29 4.30 4.51
N PHE A 159 -1.04 3.53 5.56
CA PHE A 159 -2.01 2.60 6.14
C PHE A 159 -2.88 3.22 7.26
N LYS A 160 -2.81 4.54 7.45
CA LYS A 160 -3.64 5.31 8.40
C LYS A 160 -3.77 4.64 9.78
N THR A 161 -2.65 4.21 10.34
CA THR A 161 -2.62 3.49 11.62
C THR A 161 -3.00 4.41 12.79
N TYR A 162 -3.82 3.93 13.72
CA TYR A 162 -4.11 4.65 14.98
C TYR A 162 -2.92 4.62 15.96
N ARG A 163 -2.05 3.60 15.85
CA ARG A 163 -0.82 3.45 16.63
C ARG A 163 0.34 3.28 15.66
N ILE A 164 1.38 4.08 15.85
CA ILE A 164 2.57 4.06 14.99
C ILE A 164 3.54 3.05 15.61
N PRO A 165 3.87 1.94 14.92
CA PRO A 165 4.85 1.00 15.43
C PRO A 165 6.22 1.67 15.47
N ILE A 166 6.99 1.40 16.51
CA ILE A 166 8.34 1.93 16.63
C ILE A 166 9.23 1.35 15.52
N TYR A 167 10.11 2.19 14.98
CA TYR A 167 11.14 1.69 14.07
C TYR A 167 12.25 1.01 14.87
N ASN A 168 12.57 -0.23 14.48
CA ASN A 168 13.73 -0.97 14.96
C ASN A 168 14.55 -1.43 13.75
N ALA A 169 15.79 -0.95 13.64
CA ALA A 169 16.68 -1.29 12.53
C ALA A 169 17.11 -2.76 12.52
N GLU A 170 17.06 -3.45 13.67
CA GLU A 170 17.39 -4.87 13.80
C GLU A 170 16.21 -5.78 13.43
N GLN A 171 15.00 -5.23 13.41
CA GLN A 171 13.79 -5.99 13.10
C GLN A 171 13.72 -6.31 11.61
N SER A 172 13.36 -7.55 11.27
CA SER A 172 13.15 -7.91 9.87
C SER A 172 11.92 -7.19 9.30
N ALA A 173 11.92 -6.95 7.99
CA ALA A 173 10.74 -6.37 7.33
C ALA A 173 9.49 -7.25 7.50
N ALA A 174 9.66 -8.58 7.58
CA ALA A 174 8.55 -9.50 7.84
C ALA A 174 7.95 -9.31 9.23
N ASP A 175 8.78 -9.19 10.27
CA ASP A 175 8.29 -8.98 11.63
C ASP A 175 7.62 -7.61 11.77
N MET A 176 8.19 -6.58 11.13
CA MET A 176 7.61 -5.23 11.13
C MET A 176 6.26 -5.20 10.40
N TRP A 177 6.10 -5.99 9.34
CA TRP A 177 4.82 -6.15 8.64
C TRP A 177 3.75 -6.75 9.55
N GLU A 178 4.08 -7.77 10.35
CA GLU A 178 3.12 -8.34 11.31
C GLU A 178 2.68 -7.30 12.36
N VAL A 179 3.63 -6.54 12.92
CA VAL A 179 3.31 -5.46 13.88
C VAL A 179 2.44 -4.40 13.22
N LEU A 180 2.76 -3.99 11.98
CA LEU A 180 1.96 -3.03 11.22
C LEU A 180 0.54 -3.56 10.99
N MET A 181 0.39 -4.82 10.59
CA MET A 181 -0.92 -5.45 10.37
C MET A 181 -1.78 -5.42 11.63
N ASP A 182 -1.18 -5.56 12.81
CA ASP A 182 -1.90 -5.57 14.09
C ASP A 182 -2.39 -4.18 14.52
N VAL A 183 -1.81 -3.09 14.00
CA VAL A 183 -2.22 -1.70 14.29
C VAL A 183 -2.86 -0.97 13.09
N MET A 184 -2.92 -1.65 11.94
CA MET A 184 -3.49 -1.16 10.68
C MET A 184 -4.99 -0.87 10.85
N ASP A 185 -5.44 0.22 10.22
CA ASP A 185 -6.86 0.56 10.19
C ASP A 185 -7.73 -0.60 9.68
N THR A 186 -8.92 -0.77 10.27
CA THR A 186 -9.81 -1.91 9.98
C THR A 186 -10.27 -1.92 8.52
N SER A 187 -10.38 -0.76 7.87
CA SER A 187 -10.73 -0.68 6.45
C SER A 187 -9.58 -1.13 5.54
N LYS A 188 -8.33 -0.79 5.88
CA LYS A 188 -7.14 -1.26 5.15
C LYS A 188 -6.90 -2.75 5.32
N ARG A 189 -7.21 -3.29 6.50
CA ARG A 189 -7.25 -4.75 6.72
C ARG A 189 -8.30 -5.42 5.84
N ALA A 190 -9.49 -4.83 5.68
CA ALA A 190 -10.51 -5.33 4.77
C ALA A 190 -10.05 -5.29 3.30
N GLU A 191 -9.33 -4.26 2.86
CA GLU A 191 -8.76 -4.22 1.51
C GLU A 191 -7.86 -5.43 1.24
N LEU A 192 -6.95 -5.75 2.16
CA LEU A 192 -6.10 -6.95 2.03
C LEU A 192 -6.94 -8.24 2.02
N PHE A 193 -7.98 -8.31 2.83
CA PHE A 193 -8.87 -9.46 2.89
C PHE A 193 -9.63 -9.71 1.58
N PHE A 194 -10.19 -8.67 0.95
CA PHE A 194 -11.03 -8.81 -0.24
C PHE A 194 -10.27 -8.72 -1.56
N TYR A 195 -9.09 -8.09 -1.59
CA TYR A 195 -8.37 -7.87 -2.84
C TYR A 195 -7.14 -8.74 -3.02
N TYR A 196 -6.53 -9.24 -1.94
CA TYR A 196 -5.39 -10.13 -2.07
C TYR A 196 -5.85 -11.55 -2.41
N PRO A 197 -5.51 -12.13 -3.58
CA PRO A 197 -6.15 -13.34 -4.06
C PRO A 197 -5.61 -14.64 -3.47
N ARG A 198 -4.43 -14.63 -2.85
CA ARG A 198 -3.85 -15.85 -2.26
C ARG A 198 -4.18 -15.93 -0.77
N PRO A 199 -4.23 -17.14 -0.19
CA PRO A 199 -4.24 -17.26 1.25
C PRO A 199 -2.89 -16.80 1.82
N GLY A 200 -2.91 -16.25 3.03
CA GLY A 200 -1.73 -15.93 3.81
C GLY A 200 -0.85 -17.16 4.06
N ALA A 201 0.46 -16.96 4.05
CA ALA A 201 1.44 -18.00 4.36
C ALA A 201 1.75 -18.13 5.86
N GLY A 202 1.25 -17.20 6.69
CA GLY A 202 1.52 -17.13 8.12
C GLY A 202 0.47 -17.85 8.98
N LYS A 203 0.45 -17.51 10.27
CA LYS A 203 -0.57 -18.00 11.22
C LYS A 203 -1.98 -17.55 10.87
N LYS A 204 -2.07 -16.37 10.22
CA LYS A 204 -3.30 -15.75 9.74
C LYS A 204 -3.41 -15.88 8.21
N TYR A 205 -4.40 -16.63 7.75
CA TYR A 205 -4.58 -17.01 6.34
C TYR A 205 -5.37 -15.97 5.56
N TRP A 206 -6.13 -15.12 6.25
CA TRP A 206 -6.90 -14.07 5.61
C TRP A 206 -6.04 -12.92 5.06
N ARG A 207 -4.85 -12.68 5.64
CA ARG A 207 -3.91 -11.60 5.30
C ARG A 207 -2.62 -12.10 4.63
N PRO A 208 -2.02 -11.34 3.69
CA PRO A 208 -0.74 -11.71 3.11
C PRO A 208 0.42 -11.53 4.09
N SER A 209 1.46 -12.34 3.92
CA SER A 209 2.80 -12.07 4.48
C SER A 209 3.54 -11.00 3.67
N TRP A 210 4.60 -10.44 4.26
CA TRP A 210 5.47 -9.49 3.59
C TRP A 210 6.06 -10.05 2.27
N GLN A 211 6.56 -11.28 2.30
CA GLN A 211 7.15 -11.96 1.15
C GLN A 211 6.12 -12.16 0.03
N GLN A 212 4.86 -12.41 0.41
CA GLN A 212 3.75 -12.56 -0.52
C GLN A 212 3.38 -11.26 -1.24
N LEU A 213 3.57 -10.10 -0.60
CA LEU A 213 3.39 -8.80 -1.23
C LEU A 213 4.55 -8.44 -2.17
N GLN A 214 5.79 -8.82 -1.81
CA GLN A 214 6.96 -8.58 -2.67
C GLN A 214 6.87 -9.25 -4.04
N VAL A 215 6.19 -10.40 -4.13
CA VAL A 215 6.06 -11.17 -5.37
C VAL A 215 4.84 -10.76 -6.20
N MET A 216 3.85 -10.10 -5.59
CA MET A 216 2.63 -9.71 -6.29
C MET A 216 2.74 -8.29 -6.86
N ALA A 217 3.06 -8.21 -8.15
CA ALA A 217 2.90 -7.00 -8.96
C ALA A 217 1.44 -6.77 -9.40
N THR A 218 0.47 -7.12 -8.56
CA THR A 218 -0.97 -6.98 -8.92
C THR A 218 -1.52 -5.71 -8.33
N THR A 219 -1.89 -4.80 -9.22
CA THR A 219 -2.74 -3.64 -8.97
C THR A 219 -4.01 -4.08 -8.25
N ILE A 220 -4.09 -3.81 -6.95
CA ILE A 220 -5.38 -3.76 -6.27
C ILE A 220 -6.00 -2.44 -6.73
N ASN A 221 -6.85 -2.49 -7.76
CA ASN A 221 -7.64 -1.33 -8.13
C ASN A 221 -8.69 -1.12 -7.02
N VAL A 222 -8.37 -0.22 -6.09
CA VAL A 222 -9.18 0.15 -4.93
C VAL A 222 -10.03 1.37 -5.31
N SER A 223 -11.13 1.14 -6.03
CA SER A 223 -12.14 2.19 -6.15
C SER A 223 -13.03 2.28 -4.91
N GLU A 224 -13.08 1.24 -4.07
CA GLU A 224 -14.08 1.08 -3.01
C GLU A 224 -13.54 0.34 -1.76
N LEU A 225 -14.04 0.66 -0.55
CA LEU A 225 -13.51 0.20 0.76
C LEU A 225 -14.28 -0.99 1.37
N PRO A 226 -13.89 -2.25 1.22
CA PRO A 226 -14.77 -3.43 1.33
C PRO A 226 -15.33 -3.81 2.72
N GLY A 227 -15.35 -2.89 3.69
CA GLY A 227 -15.91 -3.06 5.03
C GLY A 227 -14.86 -2.79 6.10
N SER A 228 -14.88 -3.56 7.17
CA SER A 228 -13.89 -3.50 8.24
C SER A 228 -13.55 -4.89 8.75
N VAL A 229 -12.25 -5.21 8.79
CA VAL A 229 -11.74 -6.40 9.49
C VAL A 229 -11.18 -5.94 10.82
N GLY A 230 -11.93 -6.23 11.88
CA GLY A 230 -11.66 -5.80 13.25
C GLY A 230 -10.74 -6.75 14.02
N TRP A 231 -10.55 -6.41 15.29
CA TRP A 231 -9.88 -7.24 16.29
C TRP A 231 -10.92 -7.86 17.22
N THR A 232 -10.54 -8.97 17.85
CA THR A 232 -11.26 -9.53 19.00
C THR A 232 -10.40 -9.42 20.26
N ASP A 233 -10.94 -9.83 21.41
CA ASP A 233 -10.18 -9.90 22.66
C ASP A 233 -9.05 -10.96 22.60
N ASP A 234 -9.17 -11.95 21.69
CA ASP A 234 -8.10 -12.90 21.38
C ASP A 234 -7.21 -12.32 20.26
N PRO A 235 -5.92 -12.04 20.52
CA PRO A 235 -5.02 -11.45 19.52
C PRO A 235 -4.78 -12.34 18.29
N ASP A 236 -5.01 -13.64 18.41
CA ASP A 236 -4.90 -14.61 17.31
C ASP A 236 -6.19 -14.73 16.49
N VAL A 237 -7.26 -14.01 16.88
CA VAL A 237 -8.57 -14.03 16.20
C VAL A 237 -8.96 -12.63 15.75
N ASP A 238 -9.19 -12.51 14.45
CA ASP A 238 -9.75 -11.30 13.83
C ASP A 238 -11.19 -11.58 13.41
N CYS A 239 -11.99 -10.53 13.18
CA CYS A 239 -13.37 -10.72 12.74
C CYS A 239 -13.74 -9.80 11.58
N TYR A 240 -14.66 -10.28 10.76
CA TYR A 240 -15.34 -9.49 9.74
C TYR A 240 -16.85 -9.59 9.96
N GLU A 241 -17.53 -8.46 9.95
CA GLU A 241 -18.99 -8.40 10.04
C GLU A 241 -19.55 -8.25 8.61
N GLY A 242 -20.27 -9.26 8.14
CA GLY A 242 -20.81 -9.24 6.78
C GLY A 242 -21.66 -10.45 6.42
N TYR A 243 -22.09 -10.50 5.16
CA TYR A 243 -22.86 -11.63 4.64
C TYR A 243 -21.95 -12.78 4.30
N HIS A 244 -22.27 -13.98 4.79
CA HIS A 244 -21.59 -15.19 4.38
C HIS A 244 -22.60 -16.30 4.07
N VAL A 245 -22.22 -17.17 3.14
CA VAL A 245 -23.00 -18.35 2.74
C VAL A 245 -22.14 -19.56 2.98
N GLU A 246 -22.61 -20.47 3.81
CA GLU A 246 -21.82 -21.64 4.22
C GLU A 246 -21.55 -22.61 3.06
N SER A 247 -22.47 -22.67 2.09
CA SER A 247 -22.45 -23.66 1.00
C SER A 247 -22.75 -23.04 -0.37
N GLY A 248 -21.76 -22.36 -0.93
CA GLY A 248 -21.74 -21.92 -2.34
C GLY A 248 -20.96 -22.88 -3.23
N LYS A 249 -21.58 -23.36 -4.31
CA LYS A 249 -20.91 -24.19 -5.32
C LYS A 249 -20.21 -23.30 -6.32
N VAL A 250 -18.88 -23.34 -6.35
CA VAL A 250 -18.04 -22.61 -7.31
C VAL A 250 -17.62 -23.57 -8.41
N GLN A 251 -17.77 -23.16 -9.67
CA GLN A 251 -17.36 -23.95 -10.84
C GLN A 251 -16.70 -23.09 -11.91
N GLY A 252 -15.78 -23.66 -12.69
CA GLY A 252 -15.19 -23.03 -13.87
C GLY A 252 -13.99 -22.12 -13.61
N LEU A 253 -13.63 -21.90 -12.33
CA LEU A 253 -12.44 -21.12 -11.98
C LEU A 253 -11.16 -21.96 -11.85
N GLY A 254 -11.21 -23.28 -12.04
CA GLY A 254 -10.03 -24.15 -11.91
C GLY A 254 -9.06 -24.07 -13.08
N GLU A 255 -9.54 -23.74 -14.28
CA GLU A 255 -8.76 -23.78 -15.51
C GLU A 255 -8.05 -22.44 -15.79
N VAL A 256 -6.76 -22.49 -16.14
CA VAL A 256 -6.02 -21.31 -16.60
C VAL A 256 -6.25 -21.15 -18.11
N PRO A 257 -6.66 -19.97 -18.62
CA PRO A 257 -6.95 -19.79 -20.05
C PRO A 257 -5.74 -20.16 -20.91
N LYS A 258 -5.97 -20.97 -21.95
CA LYS A 258 -4.89 -21.52 -22.80
C LYS A 258 -4.34 -20.55 -23.85
N GLU A 259 -4.94 -19.38 -24.05
CA GLU A 259 -4.51 -18.44 -25.11
C GLU A 259 -4.34 -17.00 -24.61
N LYS A 260 -3.24 -16.37 -25.07
CA LYS A 260 -2.91 -14.95 -24.92
C LYS A 260 -3.49 -14.15 -26.10
N ASP A 261 -4.79 -14.22 -26.31
CA ASP A 261 -5.43 -13.22 -27.18
C ASP A 261 -5.82 -12.00 -26.35
N ASP A 262 -5.62 -10.84 -26.97
CA ASP A 262 -5.43 -9.53 -26.36
C ASP A 262 -6.44 -9.12 -25.28
N ALA A 263 -5.92 -8.42 -24.27
CA ALA A 263 -6.64 -7.67 -23.23
C ALA A 263 -7.62 -8.47 -22.35
N LYS A 264 -7.16 -8.84 -21.14
CA LYS A 264 -7.99 -9.29 -19.99
C LYS A 264 -8.70 -10.63 -20.19
N SER A 265 -7.95 -11.73 -20.35
CA SER A 265 -8.51 -13.07 -20.18
C SER A 265 -8.77 -13.39 -18.70
N TYR A 266 -9.88 -12.87 -18.18
CA TYR A 266 -10.37 -13.24 -16.86
C TYR A 266 -10.85 -14.69 -16.88
N ARG A 267 -10.55 -15.46 -15.84
CA ARG A 267 -11.19 -16.79 -15.67
C ARG A 267 -12.65 -16.55 -15.32
N GLN A 268 -13.55 -17.25 -16.00
CA GLN A 268 -14.99 -17.12 -15.83
C GLN A 268 -15.55 -18.42 -15.29
N GLY A 269 -16.57 -18.30 -14.45
CA GLY A 269 -17.21 -19.43 -13.82
C GLY A 269 -18.60 -19.10 -13.31
N GLU A 270 -19.15 -20.00 -12.52
CA GLU A 270 -20.46 -19.86 -11.92
C GLU A 270 -20.39 -20.09 -10.42
N LEU A 271 -21.16 -19.30 -9.69
CA LEU A 271 -21.43 -19.46 -8.27
C LEU A 271 -22.91 -19.82 -8.10
N VAL A 272 -23.18 -21.02 -7.58
CA VAL A 272 -24.54 -21.46 -7.26
C VAL A 272 -24.75 -21.41 -5.75
N LEU A 273 -25.74 -20.64 -5.32
CA LEU A 273 -26.09 -20.41 -3.91
C LEU A 273 -27.57 -20.72 -3.68
N LYS A 274 -27.95 -20.99 -2.43
CA LYS A 274 -29.34 -21.03 -2.02
C LYS A 274 -29.65 -19.81 -1.16
N ASP A 275 -30.79 -19.17 -1.41
CA ASP A 275 -31.29 -18.10 -0.53
C ASP A 275 -31.98 -18.67 0.73
N ALA A 276 -32.42 -17.79 1.64
CA ALA A 276 -33.16 -18.20 2.84
C ALA A 276 -34.48 -18.93 2.55
N THR A 277 -35.04 -18.81 1.34
CA THR A 277 -36.23 -19.58 0.93
C THR A 277 -35.87 -20.98 0.43
N GLY A 278 -34.58 -21.27 0.28
CA GLY A 278 -34.04 -22.49 -0.31
C GLY A 278 -33.99 -22.46 -1.84
N ALA A 279 -34.35 -21.35 -2.48
CA ALA A 279 -34.29 -21.21 -3.93
C ALA A 279 -32.85 -21.07 -4.40
N SER A 280 -32.52 -21.76 -5.50
CA SER A 280 -31.17 -21.76 -6.07
C SER A 280 -30.97 -20.56 -6.99
N HIS A 281 -29.88 -19.84 -6.79
CA HIS A 281 -29.43 -18.71 -7.61
C HIS A 281 -28.09 -19.04 -8.23
N THR A 282 -27.94 -18.80 -9.53
CA THR A 282 -26.68 -18.97 -10.26
C THR A 282 -26.18 -17.60 -10.69
N LEU A 283 -24.96 -17.27 -10.31
CA LEU A 283 -24.30 -16.00 -10.59
C LEU A 283 -23.08 -16.25 -11.46
N LYS A 284 -22.89 -15.44 -12.51
CA LYS A 284 -21.62 -15.43 -13.23
C LYS A 284 -20.53 -14.76 -12.41
N ILE A 285 -19.37 -15.41 -12.32
CA ILE A 285 -18.23 -14.93 -11.55
C ILE A 285 -16.98 -14.87 -12.41
N VAL A 286 -16.06 -13.97 -12.04
CA VAL A 286 -14.79 -13.73 -12.72
C VAL A 286 -13.64 -13.63 -11.73
N ALA A 287 -12.47 -14.18 -12.10
CA ALA A 287 -11.24 -14.06 -11.33
C ALA A 287 -10.14 -13.39 -12.16
N ASN A 288 -9.67 -12.23 -11.68
CA ASN A 288 -8.67 -11.39 -12.36
C ASN A 288 -7.24 -11.70 -11.91
N HIS A 289 -6.99 -12.92 -11.43
CA HIS A 289 -5.69 -13.39 -10.94
C HIS A 289 -5.42 -14.80 -11.44
N THR A 290 -4.18 -15.28 -11.31
CA THR A 290 -3.74 -16.60 -11.78
C THR A 290 -3.94 -17.73 -10.77
N TYR A 291 -4.23 -17.41 -9.49
CA TYR A 291 -4.42 -18.42 -8.44
C TYR A 291 -5.67 -19.27 -8.66
N GLN A 292 -5.50 -20.58 -8.90
CA GLN A 292 -6.57 -21.51 -9.26
C GLN A 292 -7.58 -21.71 -8.14
N ILE A 293 -8.87 -21.74 -8.50
CA ILE A 293 -9.96 -22.05 -7.55
C ILE A 293 -10.67 -23.30 -8.08
N PRO A 294 -10.38 -24.49 -7.53
CA PRO A 294 -11.00 -25.73 -7.98
C PRO A 294 -12.52 -25.70 -7.83
N ASP A 295 -13.20 -26.47 -8.68
CA ASP A 295 -14.63 -26.69 -8.53
C ASP A 295 -14.93 -27.37 -7.19
N GLY A 296 -15.94 -26.87 -6.48
CA GLY A 296 -16.26 -27.38 -5.14
C GLY A 296 -17.34 -26.62 -4.41
N LEU A 297 -17.63 -27.07 -3.19
CA LEU A 297 -18.46 -26.37 -2.23
C LEU A 297 -17.56 -25.58 -1.30
N TYR A 298 -17.89 -24.31 -1.12
CA TYR A 298 -17.13 -23.38 -0.33
C TYR A 298 -18.05 -22.52 0.54
N THR A 299 -17.48 -22.00 1.62
CA THR A 299 -18.04 -20.86 2.30
C THR A 299 -17.64 -19.60 1.53
N VAL A 300 -18.60 -18.74 1.19
CA VAL A 300 -18.35 -17.49 0.47
C VAL A 300 -18.80 -16.30 1.30
N ILE A 301 -17.96 -15.28 1.39
CA ILE A 301 -18.21 -14.04 2.12
C ILE A 301 -18.35 -12.91 1.11
N GLY A 302 -19.47 -12.22 1.15
CA GLY A 302 -19.77 -11.07 0.29
C GLY A 302 -19.45 -9.75 0.98
N CYS A 303 -18.95 -8.80 0.20
CA CYS A 303 -18.81 -7.40 0.62
C CYS A 303 -20.16 -6.67 0.45
N ASP A 304 -20.86 -6.27 1.54
CA ASP A 304 -22.10 -5.48 1.45
C ASP A 304 -21.81 -4.04 1.06
N ARG A 305 -22.00 -3.69 -0.22
CA ARG A 305 -21.93 -2.31 -0.69
C ARG A 305 -23.07 -1.94 -1.64
N TRP A 306 -23.41 -0.66 -1.60
CA TRP A 306 -24.62 -0.09 -2.20
C TRP A 306 -24.63 -0.06 -3.74
N LEU A 307 -23.51 -0.29 -4.43
CA LEU A 307 -23.41 -0.20 -5.89
C LEU A 307 -22.34 -1.15 -6.48
N PHE A 308 -22.82 -2.10 -7.30
CA PHE A 308 -22.19 -2.84 -8.41
C PHE A 308 -20.79 -3.49 -8.25
N ASN A 309 -20.74 -4.78 -8.59
CA ASN A 309 -19.59 -5.71 -8.65
C ASN A 309 -19.13 -6.25 -7.28
N ASP A 310 -19.99 -7.08 -6.68
CA ASP A 310 -19.71 -7.76 -5.42
C ASP A 310 -18.39 -8.54 -5.50
N ILE A 311 -17.48 -8.21 -4.59
CA ILE A 311 -16.25 -8.94 -4.36
C ILE A 311 -16.57 -10.01 -3.33
N TRP A 312 -16.11 -11.22 -3.63
CA TRP A 312 -16.34 -12.39 -2.82
C TRP A 312 -15.01 -12.93 -2.32
N VAL A 313 -14.96 -13.29 -1.03
CA VAL A 313 -13.91 -14.12 -0.48
C VAL A 313 -14.42 -15.55 -0.41
N VAL A 314 -13.67 -16.48 -0.96
CA VAL A 314 -13.98 -17.91 -0.94
C VAL A 314 -13.05 -18.62 0.02
N GLY A 315 -13.58 -19.55 0.79
CA GLY A 315 -12.84 -20.29 1.80
C GLY A 315 -13.64 -21.44 2.37
N SER A 316 -13.25 -21.89 3.54
CA SER A 316 -13.96 -22.94 4.28
C SER A 316 -14.07 -22.60 5.75
N GLN A 317 -15.22 -22.95 6.33
CA GLN A 317 -15.38 -22.98 7.78
C GLN A 317 -14.56 -24.14 8.36
N ARG A 318 -13.74 -23.87 9.38
CA ARG A 318 -13.00 -24.87 10.13
C ARG A 318 -13.85 -25.44 11.27
N GLU A 319 -13.42 -26.57 11.82
CA GLU A 319 -14.04 -27.21 12.99
C GLU A 319 -14.05 -26.30 14.24
N ASP A 320 -13.09 -25.38 14.35
CA ASP A 320 -13.01 -24.40 15.43
C ASP A 320 -13.89 -23.17 15.21
N GLY A 321 -14.75 -23.17 14.19
CA GLY A 321 -15.66 -22.06 13.88
C GLY A 321 -14.97 -20.86 13.22
N ARG A 322 -13.71 -20.97 12.80
CA ARG A 322 -13.01 -19.91 12.07
C ARG A 322 -13.06 -20.13 10.56
N PHE A 323 -13.26 -19.06 9.81
CA PHE A 323 -13.18 -19.04 8.36
C PHE A 323 -11.74 -18.99 7.90
N GLN A 324 -11.33 -19.99 7.11
CA GLN A 324 -10.05 -20.01 6.45
C GLN A 324 -10.20 -19.57 5.01
N LYS A 325 -9.65 -18.41 4.68
CA LYS A 325 -9.62 -17.88 3.32
C LYS A 325 -8.86 -18.83 2.39
N PHE A 326 -9.41 -19.02 1.21
CA PHE A 326 -8.79 -19.75 0.10
C PHE A 326 -8.42 -18.80 -1.05
N SER A 327 -9.35 -17.96 -1.51
CA SER A 327 -9.10 -17.00 -2.60
C SER A 327 -10.15 -15.89 -2.61
N VAL A 328 -10.13 -15.03 -3.63
CA VAL A 328 -11.18 -14.03 -3.92
C VAL A 328 -11.67 -14.16 -5.35
N PHE A 329 -12.86 -13.65 -5.67
CA PHE A 329 -13.36 -13.45 -7.04
C PHE A 329 -14.39 -12.32 -7.08
N ARG A 330 -14.89 -11.97 -8.25
CA ARG A 330 -15.91 -10.91 -8.44
C ARG A 330 -17.12 -11.45 -9.17
N SER A 331 -18.28 -10.86 -8.94
CA SER A 331 -19.42 -11.02 -9.85
C SER A 331 -19.08 -10.41 -11.22
N ALA A 332 -19.63 -10.97 -12.30
CA ALA A 332 -19.49 -10.41 -13.63
C ALA A 332 -20.17 -9.03 -13.74
N THR A 333 -19.70 -8.17 -14.64
CA THR A 333 -20.17 -6.77 -14.74
C THR A 333 -21.64 -6.62 -15.17
N ASP A 334 -22.20 -7.63 -15.83
CA ASP A 334 -23.61 -7.73 -16.20
C ASP A 334 -24.50 -8.24 -15.05
N GLU A 335 -23.91 -8.77 -13.98
CA GLU A 335 -24.64 -9.29 -12.82
C GLU A 335 -24.97 -8.19 -11.82
N LYS A 336 -26.27 -7.94 -11.63
CA LYS A 336 -26.77 -7.05 -10.58
C LYS A 336 -27.13 -7.89 -9.35
N VAL A 337 -26.11 -8.36 -8.66
CA VAL A 337 -26.31 -9.07 -7.41
C VAL A 337 -26.67 -8.06 -6.33
N LYS A 338 -27.74 -8.34 -5.59
CA LYS A 338 -28.05 -7.65 -4.33
C LYS A 338 -27.90 -8.69 -3.25
N LEU A 339 -26.80 -8.67 -2.50
CA LEU A 339 -26.57 -9.60 -1.38
C LEU A 339 -27.76 -9.66 -0.42
N ARG A 340 -28.40 -8.51 -0.17
CA ARG A 340 -29.64 -8.39 0.62
C ARG A 340 -30.84 -9.13 0.03
N ALA A 341 -30.93 -9.22 -1.30
CA ALA A 341 -32.03 -9.91 -2.00
C ALA A 341 -31.82 -11.43 -2.06
N LEU A 342 -30.57 -11.89 -1.95
CA LEU A 342 -30.26 -13.31 -1.75
C LEU A 342 -30.61 -13.80 -0.34
N ALA A 343 -31.19 -12.92 0.50
CA ALA A 343 -31.62 -13.20 1.87
C ALA A 343 -30.59 -14.05 2.63
N LEU A 344 -29.31 -13.73 2.46
CA LEU A 344 -28.27 -14.26 3.32
C LEU A 344 -28.65 -13.81 4.73
N GLU A 345 -28.77 -14.75 5.65
CA GLU A 345 -29.16 -14.49 7.04
C GLU A 345 -28.39 -13.26 7.56
N ASN A 346 -29.07 -12.46 8.41
CA ASN A 346 -28.59 -11.20 9.01
C ASN A 346 -27.07 -11.06 9.06
N VAL A 347 -26.52 -9.86 8.84
CA VAL A 347 -25.08 -9.58 8.99
C VAL A 347 -24.53 -10.30 10.25
N GLN A 348 -23.58 -11.22 10.05
CA GLN A 348 -23.01 -12.03 11.13
C GLN A 348 -21.52 -11.74 11.28
N PHE A 349 -21.02 -11.96 12.49
CA PHE A 349 -19.59 -11.99 12.74
C PHE A 349 -18.99 -13.29 12.21
N CYS A 350 -18.05 -13.16 11.30
CA CYS A 350 -17.21 -14.23 10.83
C CYS A 350 -15.82 -14.10 11.48
N PHE A 351 -15.43 -15.08 12.29
CA PHE A 351 -14.10 -15.14 12.88
C PHE A 351 -13.10 -15.65 11.83
N LEU A 352 -12.03 -14.91 11.59
CA LEU A 352 -11.08 -15.19 10.53
C LEU A 352 -9.88 -15.98 11.06
N LYS A 353 -9.42 -16.94 10.27
CA LYS A 353 -8.21 -17.72 10.55
C LYS A 353 -6.96 -17.09 10.00
#